data_AF-W4GK11-F1
#
_entry.id   AF-W4GK11-F1
#
_cell.length_a   1.000
_cell.length_b   1.000
_cell.length_c   1.000
_cell.angle_alpha   90.00
_cell.angle_beta   90.00
_cell.angle_gamma   90.00
#
_symmetry.space_group_name_H-M   'P 1'
#
loop_
_entity.id
_entity.type
_entity.pdbx_description
1 polymer ?
#
loop_
_entity_poly.entity_id
_entity_poly.type
_entity_poly.pdbx_seq_one_letter_code
_entity_poly.pdbx_strand_id
1 'polypeptide(L)'
;MSLRSFLWSGLLCFLVMKVDAKRGCAMTQDCLNPNNTPDFNECIPKALEHVAPPQPMSGTGWANVTGGGTCVSDADCHKGTCVDSTCHCKVDGVTAGAHCDDFAIQCPEYKADACCSWQQNRALAANFKLISSVFGTAGGGCDACAANIMQLWCGLVCSPSQADFMDMHLPYPSNSFRQDPMTGVDHVKVLEVNVNLSTPFTCGLFDSCKSTPLVSVTDALKSSVGFLSYQAQTGSIGHGQYMYLRFGRNDTSYFHHANLQCDNYTQVREPTVLAALPLQAQLLSTIADAAAPAQCPCSSCRPTCSNAPSNSSTHITFVSNPISIWDGFNVTLVAGVYSGIAVFAAALYWLYRHR
;
A
#
# COMPACT_ATOMS: atom_id res chain seq x y z
N MET A 1 45.07 -51.59 -30.59
CA MET A 1 44.29 -52.63 -29.87
C MET A 1 44.58 -52.43 -28.39
N SER A 2 43.70 -52.18 -27.43
CA SER A 2 42.25 -52.05 -27.26
C SER A 2 42.06 -51.20 -25.98
N LEU A 3 41.35 -50.08 -25.96
CA LEU A 3 39.94 -49.91 -25.55
C LEU A 3 39.49 -50.64 -24.26
N ARG A 4 38.95 -49.84 -23.32
CA ARG A 4 38.08 -50.15 -22.14
C ARG A 4 38.81 -50.63 -20.87
N SER A 5 38.80 -49.87 -19.78
CA SER A 5 37.69 -49.93 -18.81
C SER A 5 37.54 -48.65 -17.98
N PHE A 6 36.32 -48.14 -17.99
CA PHE A 6 35.76 -47.02 -17.23
C PHE A 6 35.38 -47.48 -15.80
N LEU A 7 35.03 -46.49 -14.96
CA LEU A 7 33.99 -46.55 -13.90
C LEU A 7 34.37 -47.13 -12.52
N TRP A 8 34.72 -46.24 -11.57
CA TRP A 8 33.94 -45.95 -10.33
C TRP A 8 34.82 -45.28 -9.25
N SER A 9 34.62 -43.97 -9.04
CA SER A 9 34.83 -43.28 -7.76
C SER A 9 34.13 -41.93 -7.85
N GLY A 10 32.81 -41.99 -7.92
CA GLY A 10 31.91 -40.86 -7.84
C GLY A 10 31.32 -40.75 -6.44
N LEU A 11 31.16 -39.51 -6.00
CA LEU A 11 30.20 -39.06 -5.00
C LEU A 11 30.28 -39.71 -3.61
N LEU A 12 31.21 -39.21 -2.78
CA LEU A 12 30.87 -39.06 -1.36
C LEU A 12 30.12 -37.75 -1.19
N CYS A 13 28.81 -37.90 -1.03
CA CYS A 13 27.90 -36.89 -0.48
C CYS A 13 28.42 -36.39 0.87
N PHE A 14 29.03 -35.20 0.89
CA PHE A 14 28.87 -34.31 2.03
C PHE A 14 27.78 -33.32 1.67
N LEU A 15 26.54 -33.75 1.96
CA LEU A 15 25.42 -32.87 2.28
C LEU A 15 25.85 -31.97 3.43
N VAL A 16 26.54 -30.87 3.11
CA VAL A 16 26.50 -29.69 3.96
C VAL A 16 25.04 -29.26 3.93
N MET A 17 24.35 -29.47 5.05
CA MET A 17 23.03 -28.91 5.29
C MET A 17 23.09 -27.42 4.98
N LYS A 18 22.52 -27.01 3.84
CA LYS A 18 22.07 -25.64 3.65
C LYS A 18 20.89 -25.44 4.59
N VAL A 19 21.19 -25.09 5.83
CA VAL A 19 20.25 -24.32 6.64
C VAL A 19 20.40 -22.87 6.18
N ASP A 20 19.85 -22.58 5.01
CA ASP A 20 19.36 -21.23 4.65
C ASP A 20 17.84 -21.37 4.53
N ALA A 21 17.18 -21.62 5.66
CA ALA A 21 15.75 -21.48 5.72
C ALA A 21 15.44 -19.97 5.63
N LYS A 22 14.63 -19.55 4.64
CA LYS A 22 13.43 -18.70 4.81
C LYS A 22 12.74 -18.19 3.52
N ARG A 23 12.93 -18.77 2.33
CA ARG A 23 11.97 -18.55 1.22
C ARG A 23 10.70 -19.40 1.42
N GLY A 24 9.52 -18.76 1.44
CA GLY A 24 8.23 -19.43 1.53
C GLY A 24 7.18 -18.63 2.29
N CYS A 25 6.06 -19.28 2.59
CA CYS A 25 4.86 -18.68 3.16
C CYS A 25 4.81 -18.85 4.67
N ALA A 26 4.53 -17.76 5.38
CA ALA A 26 4.45 -17.72 6.84
C ALA A 26 3.00 -17.84 7.34
N MET A 27 2.02 -17.36 6.56
CA MET A 27 0.61 -17.38 6.90
C MET A 27 -0.27 -17.64 5.67
N THR A 28 -1.52 -18.03 5.92
CA THR A 28 -2.57 -18.15 4.90
C THR A 28 -3.91 -17.66 5.44
N GLN A 29 -4.89 -17.44 4.56
CA GLN A 29 -6.29 -17.21 4.91
C GLN A 29 -7.18 -17.84 3.84
N ASP A 30 -8.02 -18.80 4.22
CA ASP A 30 -8.78 -19.64 3.26
C ASP A 30 -10.30 -19.36 3.28
N CYS A 31 -10.69 -18.26 3.90
CA CYS A 31 -12.09 -17.86 4.11
C CYS A 31 -12.40 -16.58 3.32
N LEU A 32 -13.68 -16.34 3.04
CA LEU A 32 -14.13 -15.09 2.44
C LEU A 32 -14.78 -14.20 3.49
N ASN A 33 -14.30 -12.96 3.59
CA ASN A 33 -14.99 -11.90 4.31
C ASN A 33 -15.60 -10.91 3.30
N PRO A 34 -16.82 -11.19 2.76
CA PRO A 34 -17.46 -10.30 1.81
C PRO A 34 -17.76 -8.92 2.45
N ASN A 35 -17.51 -7.85 1.70
CA ASN A 35 -17.73 -6.46 2.12
C ASN A 35 -16.88 -5.99 3.32
N ASN A 36 -15.83 -6.74 3.70
CA ASN A 36 -14.95 -6.39 4.81
C ASN A 36 -15.72 -6.21 6.14
N THR A 37 -16.81 -6.97 6.34
CA THR A 37 -17.58 -6.94 7.59
C THR A 37 -16.81 -7.71 8.66
N PRO A 38 -16.48 -7.14 9.82
CA PRO A 38 -15.71 -7.84 10.84
C PRO A 38 -16.27 -9.22 11.18
N ASP A 39 -15.49 -10.27 10.87
CA ASP A 39 -15.77 -11.64 11.27
C ASP A 39 -14.68 -12.07 12.25
N PHE A 40 -15.02 -12.01 13.53
CA PHE A 40 -14.09 -12.15 14.64
C PHE A 40 -13.70 -13.60 14.96
N ASN A 41 -14.24 -14.59 14.23
CA ASN A 41 -14.04 -16.01 14.56
C ASN A 41 -13.75 -16.90 13.35
N GLU A 42 -14.42 -16.71 12.22
CA GLU A 42 -14.35 -17.67 11.11
C GLU A 42 -13.31 -17.24 10.06
N CYS A 43 -13.15 -15.94 9.83
CA CYS A 43 -12.32 -15.44 8.74
C CYS A 43 -11.02 -14.69 9.09
N ILE A 44 -10.21 -15.31 9.95
CA ILE A 44 -8.94 -14.74 10.44
C ILE A 44 -7.76 -15.43 9.72
N PRO A 45 -6.72 -14.68 9.29
CA PRO A 45 -5.44 -15.26 8.86
C PRO A 45 -4.87 -16.24 9.89
N LYS A 46 -4.19 -17.28 9.43
CA LYS A 46 -3.61 -18.32 10.27
C LYS A 46 -2.11 -18.43 10.02
N ALA A 47 -1.34 -18.54 11.09
CA ALA A 47 0.05 -18.96 11.03
C ALA A 47 0.16 -20.36 10.43
N LEU A 48 1.14 -20.57 9.57
CA LEU A 48 1.55 -21.91 9.18
C LEU A 48 2.53 -22.46 10.22
N GLU A 49 2.30 -23.69 10.70
CA GLU A 49 3.19 -24.35 11.68
C GLU A 49 4.62 -24.50 11.14
N HIS A 50 4.73 -24.71 9.82
CA HIS A 50 5.98 -24.74 9.08
C HIS A 50 5.87 -23.86 7.84
N VAL A 51 6.99 -23.26 7.43
CA VAL A 51 7.05 -22.46 6.20
C VAL A 51 6.62 -23.32 5.01
N ALA A 52 5.54 -22.93 4.34
CA ALA A 52 5.03 -23.65 3.18
C ALA A 52 5.66 -23.14 1.88
N PRO A 53 5.79 -23.98 0.84
CA PRO A 53 6.22 -23.53 -0.48
C PRO A 53 5.14 -22.64 -1.14
N PRO A 54 5.53 -21.55 -1.83
CA PRO A 54 4.58 -20.75 -2.60
C PRO A 54 3.96 -21.59 -3.72
N GLN A 55 2.74 -21.23 -4.12
CA GLN A 55 1.96 -21.92 -5.14
C GLN A 55 1.58 -20.96 -6.28
N PRO A 56 1.45 -21.46 -7.53
CA PRO A 56 0.96 -20.64 -8.63
C PRO A 56 -0.50 -20.22 -8.41
N MET A 57 -0.83 -18.99 -8.82
CA MET A 57 -2.20 -18.46 -8.79
C MET A 57 -3.06 -19.04 -9.93
N SER A 58 -3.32 -20.34 -9.89
CA SER A 58 -4.07 -21.08 -10.92
C SER A 58 -4.87 -22.24 -10.33
N GLY A 59 -5.85 -22.75 -11.08
CA GLY A 59 -6.73 -23.84 -10.63
C GLY A 59 -8.04 -23.36 -10.01
N THR A 60 -8.72 -24.25 -9.27
CA THR A 60 -10.04 -23.99 -8.70
C THR A 60 -10.06 -22.79 -7.76
N GLY A 61 -11.00 -21.85 -7.96
CA GLY A 61 -11.16 -20.63 -7.17
C GLY A 61 -10.33 -19.45 -7.67
N TRP A 62 -9.25 -19.71 -8.42
CA TRP A 62 -8.59 -18.67 -9.19
C TRP A 62 -9.39 -18.37 -10.44
N ALA A 63 -9.52 -17.09 -10.72
CA ALA A 63 -10.12 -16.59 -11.93
C ALA A 63 -9.29 -17.08 -13.13
N ASN A 64 -9.69 -18.20 -13.73
CA ASN A 64 -8.92 -18.84 -14.79
C ASN A 64 -8.82 -17.84 -15.94
N VAL A 65 -7.60 -17.42 -16.24
CA VAL A 65 -7.28 -16.05 -16.63
C VAL A 65 -7.79 -15.71 -18.03
N THR A 66 -9.08 -15.39 -18.15
CA THR A 66 -9.75 -14.58 -19.20
C THR A 66 -11.26 -14.67 -18.94
N GLY A 67 -11.95 -13.53 -18.84
CA GLY A 67 -13.42 -13.53 -18.86
C GLY A 67 -13.91 -14.29 -20.09
N GLY A 68 -14.98 -15.06 -19.91
CA GLY A 68 -15.43 -15.96 -20.95
C GLY A 68 -16.42 -16.96 -20.39
N GLY A 69 -17.66 -16.76 -20.79
CA GLY A 69 -18.71 -17.76 -20.77
C GLY A 69 -19.61 -17.50 -21.94
N THR A 70 -20.38 -18.52 -22.29
CA THR A 70 -21.36 -18.39 -23.36
C THR A 70 -22.49 -17.48 -22.92
N CYS A 71 -22.88 -16.54 -23.76
CA CYS A 71 -23.99 -15.63 -23.52
C CYS A 71 -24.90 -15.54 -24.72
N VAL A 72 -26.14 -15.14 -24.49
CA VAL A 72 -27.13 -14.77 -25.50
C VAL A 72 -27.41 -13.27 -25.46
N SER A 73 -27.29 -12.67 -24.27
CA SER A 73 -27.49 -11.24 -24.03
C SER A 73 -26.54 -10.71 -22.95
N ASP A 74 -26.41 -9.39 -22.85
CA ASP A 74 -25.61 -8.71 -21.81
C ASP A 74 -26.02 -9.13 -20.38
N ALA A 75 -27.29 -9.51 -20.17
CA ALA A 75 -27.79 -9.97 -18.87
C ALA A 75 -27.07 -11.24 -18.39
N ASP A 76 -26.62 -12.09 -19.32
CA ASP A 76 -25.88 -13.32 -19.00
C ASP A 76 -24.44 -13.02 -18.56
N CYS A 77 -23.96 -11.79 -18.77
CA CYS A 77 -22.58 -11.39 -18.49
C CYS A 77 -22.44 -10.52 -17.24
N HIS A 78 -23.52 -10.25 -16.50
CA HIS A 78 -23.53 -9.39 -15.31
C HIS A 78 -22.82 -8.04 -15.52
N LYS A 79 -21.56 -7.91 -15.07
CA LYS A 79 -20.72 -6.71 -15.23
C LYS A 79 -19.97 -6.66 -16.57
N GLY A 80 -20.37 -7.47 -17.54
CA GLY A 80 -19.82 -7.52 -18.89
C GLY A 80 -20.85 -7.21 -19.97
N THR A 81 -20.42 -7.39 -21.21
CA THR A 81 -21.22 -7.30 -22.42
C THR A 81 -21.07 -8.60 -23.20
N CYS A 82 -22.15 -9.08 -23.79
CA CYS A 82 -22.15 -10.24 -24.65
C CYS A 82 -21.73 -9.83 -26.06
N VAL A 83 -20.57 -10.32 -26.51
CA VAL A 83 -20.06 -10.09 -27.88
C VAL A 83 -19.76 -11.45 -28.48
N ASP A 84 -20.31 -11.73 -29.66
CA ASP A 84 -20.14 -13.01 -30.38
C ASP A 84 -20.37 -14.24 -29.48
N SER A 85 -21.49 -14.22 -28.73
CA SER A 85 -21.88 -15.25 -27.77
C SER A 85 -20.86 -15.52 -26.66
N THR A 86 -19.96 -14.58 -26.41
CA THR A 86 -18.93 -14.66 -25.36
C THR A 86 -19.02 -13.44 -24.44
N CYS A 87 -18.94 -13.66 -23.13
CA CYS A 87 -18.93 -12.56 -22.17
C CYS A 87 -17.59 -11.81 -22.15
N HIS A 88 -17.63 -10.53 -22.52
CA HIS A 88 -16.53 -9.58 -22.36
C HIS A 88 -16.73 -8.75 -21.10
N CYS A 89 -15.85 -8.92 -20.12
CA CYS A 89 -15.99 -8.26 -18.83
C CYS A 89 -15.40 -6.84 -18.81
N LYS A 90 -16.04 -5.95 -18.06
CA LYS A 90 -15.47 -4.62 -17.79
C LYS A 90 -14.17 -4.78 -16.99
N VAL A 91 -13.14 -4.02 -17.37
CA VAL A 91 -11.85 -4.00 -16.67
C VAL A 91 -11.94 -3.00 -15.53
N ASP A 92 -12.55 -3.40 -14.41
CA ASP A 92 -12.78 -2.54 -13.23
C ASP A 92 -12.11 -3.10 -11.96
N GLY A 93 -11.10 -3.96 -12.11
CA GLY A 93 -10.46 -4.71 -11.02
C GLY A 93 -11.20 -6.01 -10.64
N VAL A 94 -12.38 -6.25 -11.22
CA VAL A 94 -13.10 -7.54 -11.19
C VAL A 94 -12.91 -8.18 -12.57
N THR A 95 -12.45 -9.43 -12.65
CA THR A 95 -12.46 -10.22 -13.91
C THR A 95 -12.17 -11.71 -13.69
N ALA A 96 -12.79 -12.51 -14.57
CA ALA A 96 -12.55 -13.94 -14.90
C ALA A 96 -13.21 -15.02 -14.02
N GLY A 97 -14.53 -15.16 -14.16
CA GLY A 97 -15.25 -16.43 -13.97
C GLY A 97 -15.91 -16.84 -15.29
N ALA A 98 -16.79 -17.85 -15.28
CA ALA A 98 -17.68 -18.11 -16.43
C ALA A 98 -18.61 -16.91 -16.74
N HIS A 99 -18.82 -16.03 -15.74
CA HIS A 99 -19.51 -14.75 -15.86
C HIS A 99 -18.61 -13.65 -15.28
N CYS A 100 -18.93 -12.36 -15.48
CA CYS A 100 -18.09 -11.23 -15.04
C CYS A 100 -18.24 -10.90 -13.55
N ASP A 101 -18.11 -11.93 -12.70
CA ASP A 101 -18.42 -11.89 -11.27
C ASP A 101 -17.23 -12.23 -10.35
N ASP A 102 -16.14 -12.77 -10.91
CA ASP A 102 -14.92 -13.13 -10.17
C ASP A 102 -13.82 -12.06 -10.25
N PHE A 103 -12.81 -12.18 -9.40
CA PHE A 103 -11.75 -11.20 -9.24
C PHE A 103 -10.46 -11.62 -9.93
N ALA A 104 -9.93 -10.73 -10.77
CA ALA A 104 -8.66 -10.99 -11.45
C ALA A 104 -7.51 -10.99 -10.43
N ILE A 105 -6.39 -11.57 -10.87
CA ILE A 105 -5.15 -11.56 -10.09
C ILE A 105 -4.70 -10.11 -9.89
N GLN A 106 -4.68 -9.68 -8.63
CA GLN A 106 -4.34 -8.30 -8.27
C GLN A 106 -2.84 -8.04 -8.25
N CYS A 107 -2.03 -9.06 -7.96
CA CYS A 107 -0.58 -8.96 -7.83
C CYS A 107 0.11 -9.82 -8.90
N PRO A 108 0.09 -9.38 -10.17
CA PRO A 108 0.57 -10.19 -11.30
C PRO A 108 2.05 -10.56 -11.20
N GLU A 109 2.86 -9.76 -10.52
CA GLU A 109 4.28 -10.03 -10.25
C GLU A 109 4.52 -11.36 -9.51
N TYR A 110 3.55 -11.82 -8.70
CA TYR A 110 3.66 -13.07 -7.93
C TYR A 110 2.84 -14.22 -8.54
N LYS A 111 2.28 -14.05 -9.74
CA LYS A 111 1.35 -15.02 -10.35
C LYS A 111 1.91 -16.46 -10.41
N ALA A 112 3.21 -16.61 -10.68
CA ALA A 112 3.85 -17.90 -10.83
C ALA A 112 4.11 -18.61 -9.48
N ASP A 113 4.43 -17.85 -8.44
CA ASP A 113 4.78 -18.34 -7.12
C ASP A 113 4.26 -17.34 -6.07
N ALA A 114 3.15 -17.67 -5.40
CA ALA A 114 2.51 -16.79 -4.42
C ALA A 114 2.23 -17.50 -3.09
N CYS A 115 2.20 -16.71 -2.03
CA CYS A 115 1.78 -17.15 -0.70
C CYS A 115 0.31 -16.86 -0.37
N CYS A 116 -0.40 -16.17 -1.25
CA CYS A 116 -1.80 -15.84 -1.03
C CYS A 116 -2.74 -16.83 -1.69
N SER A 117 -3.89 -17.04 -1.04
CA SER A 117 -5.02 -17.78 -1.59
C SER A 117 -5.84 -16.93 -2.56
N TRP A 118 -6.75 -17.57 -3.31
CA TRP A 118 -7.68 -16.84 -4.18
C TRP A 118 -8.64 -15.95 -3.37
N GLN A 119 -8.96 -16.35 -2.13
CA GLN A 119 -9.77 -15.58 -1.19
C GLN A 119 -9.05 -14.30 -0.78
N GLN A 120 -7.75 -14.38 -0.46
CA GLN A 120 -6.92 -13.21 -0.16
C GLN A 120 -6.78 -12.28 -1.37
N ASN A 121 -6.62 -12.83 -2.57
CA ASN A 121 -6.62 -12.04 -3.81
C ASN A 121 -7.93 -11.26 -4.01
N ARG A 122 -9.08 -11.91 -3.77
CA ARG A 122 -10.39 -11.25 -3.80
C ARG A 122 -10.50 -10.13 -2.77
N ALA A 123 -9.97 -10.34 -1.57
CA ALA A 123 -9.97 -9.33 -0.53
C ALA A 123 -9.02 -8.14 -0.86
N LEU A 124 -7.86 -8.41 -1.47
CA LEU A 124 -6.98 -7.37 -2.02
C LEU A 124 -7.71 -6.53 -3.07
N ALA A 125 -8.46 -7.17 -3.98
CA ALA A 125 -9.18 -6.46 -5.04
C ALA A 125 -10.20 -5.45 -4.48
N ALA A 126 -10.95 -5.84 -3.45
CA ALA A 126 -11.89 -4.95 -2.77
C ALA A 126 -11.18 -3.78 -2.08
N ASN A 127 -10.08 -4.05 -1.37
CA ASN A 127 -9.30 -3.03 -0.66
C ASN A 127 -8.57 -2.07 -1.62
N PHE A 128 -8.09 -2.56 -2.76
CA PHE A 128 -7.41 -1.73 -3.75
C PHE A 128 -8.35 -0.72 -4.40
N LYS A 129 -9.65 -1.04 -4.55
CA LYS A 129 -10.66 -0.05 -4.95
C LYS A 129 -10.73 1.10 -3.95
N LEU A 130 -10.75 0.82 -2.65
CA LEU A 130 -10.74 1.84 -1.60
C LEU A 130 -9.46 2.68 -1.67
N ILE A 131 -8.29 2.05 -1.76
CA ILE A 131 -7.00 2.76 -1.90
C ILE A 131 -7.01 3.66 -3.14
N SER A 132 -7.50 3.18 -4.29
CA SER A 132 -7.58 3.97 -5.52
C SER A 132 -8.47 5.21 -5.36
N SER A 133 -9.58 5.09 -4.64
CA SER A 133 -10.51 6.20 -4.41
C SER A 133 -10.00 7.24 -3.43
N VAL A 134 -9.21 6.83 -2.43
CA VAL A 134 -8.73 7.71 -1.36
C VAL A 134 -7.37 8.34 -1.71
N PHE A 135 -6.46 7.53 -2.25
CA PHE A 135 -5.09 7.95 -2.51
C PHE A 135 -4.81 8.20 -3.98
N GLY A 136 -5.67 7.79 -4.92
CA GLY A 136 -5.49 8.06 -6.35
C GLY A 136 -5.88 9.49 -6.74
N THR A 137 -5.45 9.92 -7.92
CA THR A 137 -5.69 11.28 -8.45
C THR A 137 -7.17 11.59 -8.58
N ALA A 138 -8.02 10.59 -8.89
CA ALA A 138 -9.47 10.76 -8.97
C ALA A 138 -10.10 11.23 -7.64
N GLY A 139 -9.49 10.89 -6.50
CA GLY A 139 -9.88 11.39 -5.16
C GLY A 139 -9.14 12.66 -4.73
N GLY A 140 -8.43 13.33 -5.63
CA GLY A 140 -7.53 14.44 -5.31
C GLY A 140 -6.19 14.00 -4.74
N GLY A 141 -5.85 12.71 -4.78
CA GLY A 141 -4.60 12.14 -4.31
C GLY A 141 -3.50 12.11 -5.38
N CYS A 142 -2.70 11.05 -5.37
CA CYS A 142 -1.54 10.80 -6.21
C CYS A 142 -1.48 9.32 -6.62
N ASP A 143 -1.55 9.03 -7.93
CA ASP A 143 -1.58 7.64 -8.42
C ASP A 143 -0.30 6.86 -8.08
N ALA A 144 0.87 7.51 -8.01
CA ALA A 144 2.10 6.87 -7.53
C ALA A 144 2.00 6.42 -6.06
N CYS A 145 1.39 7.24 -5.20
CA CYS A 145 1.12 6.88 -3.80
C CYS A 145 0.20 5.66 -3.71
N ALA A 146 -0.94 5.70 -4.42
CA ALA A 146 -1.89 4.60 -4.43
C ALA A 146 -1.23 3.29 -4.90
N ALA A 147 -0.47 3.34 -6.00
CA ALA A 147 0.28 2.19 -6.50
C ALA A 147 1.31 1.65 -5.49
N ASN A 148 2.06 2.52 -4.81
CA ASN A 148 3.03 2.10 -3.79
C ASN A 148 2.36 1.43 -2.59
N ILE A 149 1.19 1.91 -2.15
CA ILE A 149 0.40 1.27 -1.08
C ILE A 149 -0.08 -0.11 -1.53
N MET A 150 -0.58 -0.23 -2.76
CA MET A 150 -1.00 -1.52 -3.32
C MET A 150 0.17 -2.50 -3.40
N GLN A 151 1.37 -2.04 -3.79
CA GLN A 151 2.58 -2.87 -3.83
C GLN A 151 3.01 -3.35 -2.44
N LEU A 152 2.92 -2.50 -1.41
CA LEU A 152 3.13 -2.94 -0.03
C LEU A 152 2.23 -4.14 0.30
N TRP A 153 0.93 -4.03 0.01
CA TRP A 153 -0.03 -5.09 0.33
C TRP A 153 0.15 -6.34 -0.52
N CYS A 154 0.47 -6.20 -1.82
CA CYS A 154 0.85 -7.33 -2.65
C CYS A 154 2.04 -8.09 -2.05
N GLY A 155 3.08 -7.37 -1.62
CA GLY A 155 4.25 -7.96 -1.00
C GLY A 155 3.94 -8.68 0.32
N LEU A 156 3.22 -8.02 1.23
CA LEU A 156 2.90 -8.58 2.54
C LEU A 156 2.02 -9.84 2.46
N VAL A 157 1.12 -9.89 1.49
CA VAL A 157 0.10 -10.94 1.39
C VAL A 157 0.54 -12.06 0.45
N CYS A 158 1.11 -11.73 -0.71
CA CYS A 158 1.34 -12.68 -1.79
C CYS A 158 2.81 -13.01 -2.07
N SER A 159 3.79 -12.28 -1.52
CA SER A 159 5.21 -12.52 -1.84
C SER A 159 5.65 -13.96 -1.57
N PRO A 160 6.39 -14.62 -2.49
CA PRO A 160 6.91 -15.98 -2.30
C PRO A 160 8.01 -16.07 -1.23
N SER A 161 8.52 -14.93 -0.76
CA SER A 161 9.53 -14.82 0.29
C SER A 161 8.95 -14.24 1.58
N GLN A 162 7.64 -14.41 1.82
CA GLN A 162 6.97 -13.86 3.01
C GLN A 162 7.72 -14.21 4.32
N ALA A 163 8.21 -15.43 4.46
CA ALA A 163 8.94 -15.87 5.65
C ALA A 163 10.30 -15.17 5.86
N ASP A 164 10.91 -14.56 4.83
CA ASP A 164 12.19 -13.83 4.96
C ASP A 164 12.02 -12.53 5.77
N PHE A 165 10.85 -11.91 5.71
CA PHE A 165 10.56 -10.62 6.36
C PHE A 165 9.37 -10.64 7.32
N MET A 166 8.70 -11.78 7.47
CA MET A 166 7.57 -11.96 8.39
C MET A 166 7.82 -13.15 9.32
N ASP A 167 7.57 -12.94 10.61
CA ASP A 167 7.59 -14.00 11.62
C ASP A 167 6.43 -13.85 12.61
N MET A 168 6.04 -14.96 13.22
CA MET A 168 4.96 -15.00 14.19
C MET A 168 5.40 -14.34 15.50
N HIS A 169 4.60 -13.41 16.04
CA HIS A 169 4.92 -12.72 17.28
C HIS A 169 4.85 -13.67 18.49
N LEU A 170 3.86 -14.56 18.49
CA LEU A 170 3.66 -15.59 19.51
C LEU A 170 4.02 -16.99 18.95
N PRO A 171 4.39 -17.96 19.80
CA PRO A 171 4.52 -19.36 19.39
C PRO A 171 3.25 -19.89 18.75
N TYR A 172 3.39 -20.88 17.87
CA TYR A 172 2.24 -21.54 17.25
C TYR A 172 1.33 -22.21 18.31
N PRO A 173 -0.01 -22.11 18.19
CA PRO A 173 -0.77 -21.34 17.21
C PRO A 173 -0.75 -19.85 17.57
N SER A 174 -0.19 -19.00 16.69
CA SER A 174 0.17 -17.59 16.95
C SER A 174 -1.02 -16.62 17.04
N ASN A 175 -2.11 -17.09 17.63
CA ASN A 175 -3.33 -16.32 17.79
C ASN A 175 -3.40 -15.76 19.20
N SER A 176 -3.89 -14.54 19.32
CA SER A 176 -4.23 -13.88 20.57
C SER A 176 -5.63 -13.29 20.50
N PHE A 177 -6.05 -12.58 21.55
CA PHE A 177 -7.32 -11.86 21.61
C PHE A 177 -7.07 -10.40 21.98
N ARG A 178 -7.69 -9.46 21.25
CA ARG A 178 -7.58 -8.02 21.48
C ARG A 178 -8.91 -7.32 21.27
N GLN A 179 -9.03 -6.10 21.78
CA GLN A 179 -10.15 -5.23 21.44
C GLN A 179 -10.00 -4.73 19.99
N ASP A 180 -11.06 -4.82 19.20
CA ASP A 180 -11.10 -4.26 17.85
C ASP A 180 -11.25 -2.72 17.94
N PRO A 181 -10.27 -1.94 17.47
CA PRO A 181 -10.29 -0.48 17.62
C PRO A 181 -11.35 0.20 16.76
N MET A 182 -11.86 -0.49 15.72
CA MET A 182 -12.85 0.05 14.79
C MET A 182 -14.29 -0.09 15.30
N THR A 183 -14.64 -1.27 15.82
CA THR A 183 -15.99 -1.58 16.32
C THR A 183 -16.12 -1.45 17.84
N GLY A 184 -15.00 -1.44 18.57
CA GLY A 184 -14.97 -1.45 20.03
C GLY A 184 -15.25 -2.81 20.66
N VAL A 185 -15.51 -3.85 19.85
CA VAL A 185 -15.77 -5.22 20.33
C VAL A 185 -14.52 -5.77 21.00
N ASP A 186 -14.67 -6.26 22.23
CA ASP A 186 -13.58 -6.86 22.99
C ASP A 186 -13.38 -8.34 22.64
N HIS A 187 -12.21 -8.87 22.97
CA HIS A 187 -11.86 -10.29 22.84
C HIS A 187 -11.99 -10.85 21.41
N VAL A 188 -11.60 -10.04 20.41
CA VAL A 188 -11.52 -10.45 19.02
C VAL A 188 -10.23 -11.22 18.78
N LYS A 189 -10.34 -12.39 18.15
CA LYS A 189 -9.18 -13.22 17.83
C LYS A 189 -8.35 -12.56 16.71
N VAL A 190 -7.03 -12.50 16.90
CA VAL A 190 -6.10 -11.90 15.94
C VAL A 190 -4.84 -12.76 15.76
N LEU A 191 -4.30 -12.79 14.55
CA LEU A 191 -2.97 -13.29 14.24
C LEU A 191 -1.94 -12.18 14.50
N GLU A 192 -0.96 -12.43 15.34
CA GLU A 192 0.10 -11.45 15.62
C GLU A 192 1.37 -11.77 14.84
N VAL A 193 1.82 -10.82 14.03
CA VAL A 193 3.02 -10.99 13.19
C VAL A 193 4.00 -9.86 13.42
N ASN A 194 5.29 -10.17 13.42
CA ASN A 194 6.35 -9.18 13.22
C ASN A 194 6.60 -9.04 11.72
N VAL A 195 6.69 -7.80 11.24
CA VAL A 195 6.92 -7.49 9.82
C VAL A 195 8.12 -6.55 9.71
N ASN A 196 9.15 -7.00 9.01
CA ASN A 196 10.37 -6.24 8.76
C ASN A 196 10.23 -5.50 7.43
N LEU A 197 10.24 -4.17 7.46
CA LEU A 197 10.14 -3.31 6.28
C LEU A 197 11.42 -2.49 6.05
N SER A 198 11.86 -2.41 4.80
CA SER A 198 13.06 -1.66 4.41
C SER A 198 12.85 -0.15 4.63
N THR A 199 13.80 0.52 5.29
CA THR A 199 13.74 1.96 5.57
C THR A 199 13.69 2.79 4.27
N PRO A 200 14.52 2.55 3.25
CA PRO A 200 14.38 3.20 1.94
C PRO A 200 12.98 3.07 1.34
N PHE A 201 12.42 1.85 1.33
CA PHE A 201 11.09 1.58 0.78
C PHE A 201 9.98 2.33 1.55
N THR A 202 10.04 2.29 2.88
CA THR A 202 9.03 2.90 3.75
C THR A 202 9.07 4.42 3.70
N CYS A 203 10.26 5.02 3.63
CA CYS A 203 10.42 6.46 3.40
C CYS A 203 9.91 6.86 2.01
N GLY A 204 10.27 6.12 0.95
CA GLY A 204 9.82 6.42 -0.42
C GLY A 204 8.30 6.31 -0.58
N LEU A 205 7.68 5.29 0.02
CA LEU A 205 6.24 5.15 0.09
C LEU A 205 5.60 6.37 0.79
N PHE A 206 6.08 6.73 1.98
CA PHE A 206 5.58 7.90 2.70
C PHE A 206 5.77 9.21 1.92
N ASP A 207 6.94 9.40 1.31
CA ASP A 207 7.25 10.60 0.53
C ASP A 207 6.31 10.78 -0.65
N SER A 208 5.90 9.69 -1.30
CA SER A 208 4.90 9.73 -2.36
C SER A 208 3.49 10.12 -1.87
N CYS A 209 3.18 9.88 -0.59
CA CYS A 209 1.85 10.02 -0.01
C CYS A 209 1.67 11.25 0.91
N LYS A 210 2.75 11.81 1.47
CA LYS A 210 2.71 12.79 2.56
C LYS A 210 1.92 14.08 2.28
N SER A 211 1.78 14.43 0.99
CA SER A 211 1.05 15.63 0.56
C SER A 211 -0.37 15.32 0.09
N THR A 212 -0.80 14.05 0.09
CA THR A 212 -2.19 13.70 -0.24
C THR A 212 -3.16 14.26 0.80
N PRO A 213 -4.42 14.56 0.42
CA PRO A 213 -5.38 15.19 1.33
C PRO A 213 -5.54 14.46 2.67
N LEU A 214 -5.69 13.13 2.65
CA LEU A 214 -5.85 12.34 3.88
C LEU A 214 -4.62 12.43 4.80
N VAL A 215 -3.42 12.28 4.24
CA VAL A 215 -2.18 12.22 5.03
C VAL A 215 -1.78 13.59 5.57
N SER A 216 -1.98 14.65 4.77
CA SER A 216 -1.58 16.00 5.13
C SER A 216 -2.38 16.59 6.30
N VAL A 217 -3.66 16.22 6.44
CA VAL A 217 -4.55 16.75 7.49
C VAL A 217 -4.60 15.87 8.75
N THR A 218 -4.15 14.62 8.68
CA THR A 218 -4.25 13.67 9.80
C THR A 218 -2.94 13.62 10.57
N ASP A 219 -2.93 14.10 11.82
CA ASP A 219 -1.72 14.17 12.66
C ASP A 219 -1.02 12.82 12.83
N ALA A 220 -1.78 11.74 12.99
CA ALA A 220 -1.24 10.38 13.14
C ALA A 220 -0.47 9.89 11.90
N LEU A 221 -0.72 10.48 10.72
CA LEU A 221 -0.11 10.07 9.45
C LEU A 221 1.09 10.94 9.04
N LYS A 222 1.48 11.95 9.84
CA LYS A 222 2.55 12.92 9.48
C LYS A 222 3.97 12.35 9.48
N SER A 223 4.16 11.06 9.79
CA SER A 223 5.45 10.37 9.73
C SER A 223 5.32 9.05 8.99
N SER A 224 6.42 8.54 8.41
CA SER A 224 6.43 7.23 7.74
C SER A 224 6.01 6.09 8.67
N VAL A 225 6.45 6.12 9.92
CA VAL A 225 6.07 5.13 10.94
C VAL A 225 4.60 5.24 11.30
N GLY A 226 4.09 6.47 11.52
CA GLY A 226 2.68 6.69 11.83
C GLY A 226 1.75 6.29 10.68
N PHE A 227 2.12 6.67 9.46
CA PHE A 227 1.42 6.27 8.24
C PHE A 227 1.36 4.75 8.09
N LEU A 228 2.48 4.05 8.22
CA LEU A 228 2.51 2.60 8.09
C LEU A 228 1.82 1.88 9.25
N SER A 229 1.92 2.41 10.47
CA SER A 229 1.20 1.86 11.62
C SER A 229 -0.31 1.99 11.41
N TYR A 230 -0.77 3.11 10.85
CA TYR A 230 -2.16 3.25 10.45
C TYR A 230 -2.54 2.24 9.38
N GLN A 231 -1.76 2.11 8.31
CA GLN A 231 -2.02 1.10 7.27
C GLN A 231 -2.05 -0.31 7.87
N ALA A 232 -1.15 -0.66 8.78
CA ALA A 232 -1.12 -1.97 9.43
C ALA A 232 -2.33 -2.22 10.37
N GLN A 233 -2.90 -1.16 10.95
CA GLN A 233 -4.07 -1.23 11.83
C GLN A 233 -5.39 -1.26 11.06
N THR A 234 -5.50 -0.50 9.97
CA THR A 234 -6.74 -0.39 9.18
C THR A 234 -6.77 -1.31 7.96
N GLY A 235 -5.60 -1.72 7.47
CA GLY A 235 -5.41 -2.48 6.24
C GLY A 235 -5.11 -3.97 6.45
N SER A 236 -5.09 -4.47 7.69
CA SER A 236 -5.20 -5.90 7.95
C SER A 236 -6.55 -6.39 7.42
N ILE A 237 -6.49 -6.85 6.18
CA ILE A 237 -7.59 -7.40 5.38
C ILE A 237 -8.56 -8.17 6.29
N GLY A 238 -9.78 -7.65 6.46
CA GLY A 238 -10.89 -8.40 7.05
C GLY A 238 -11.00 -8.46 8.58
N HIS A 239 -10.21 -7.68 9.33
CA HIS A 239 -9.99 -7.90 10.78
C HIS A 239 -9.23 -9.21 11.06
N GLY A 240 -8.61 -9.32 12.23
CA GLY A 240 -7.95 -10.57 12.62
C GLY A 240 -6.44 -10.65 12.36
N GLN A 241 -5.77 -9.56 12.00
CA GLN A 241 -4.30 -9.50 12.03
C GLN A 241 -3.81 -8.23 12.72
N TYR A 242 -2.81 -8.38 13.57
CA TYR A 242 -2.12 -7.30 14.25
C TYR A 242 -0.62 -7.36 13.90
N MET A 243 -0.10 -6.31 13.27
CA MET A 243 1.28 -6.30 12.78
C MET A 243 2.18 -5.42 13.66
N TYR A 244 3.27 -6.01 14.14
CA TYR A 244 4.39 -5.33 14.76
C TYR A 244 5.43 -4.97 13.70
N LEU A 245 5.40 -3.71 13.27
CA LEU A 245 6.31 -3.22 12.24
C LEU A 245 7.72 -2.98 12.81
N ARG A 246 8.73 -3.46 12.11
CA ARG A 246 10.16 -3.22 12.38
C ARG A 246 10.79 -2.62 11.13
N PHE A 247 11.70 -1.68 11.31
CA PHE A 247 12.34 -0.95 10.22
C PHE A 247 13.84 -1.17 10.22
N GLY A 248 14.40 -1.40 9.05
CA GLY A 248 15.85 -1.63 8.90
C GLY A 248 16.31 -1.45 7.46
N ARG A 249 17.62 -1.53 7.25
CA ARG A 249 18.25 -1.27 5.94
C ARG A 249 18.78 -2.53 5.24
N ASN A 250 18.54 -3.70 5.81
CA ASN A 250 19.07 -4.95 5.26
C ASN A 250 18.10 -5.54 4.24
N ASP A 251 18.50 -5.65 2.98
CA ASP A 251 17.61 -6.11 1.91
C ASP A 251 17.32 -7.62 1.95
N THR A 252 18.04 -8.41 2.77
CA THR A 252 17.84 -9.88 2.84
C THR A 252 16.76 -10.34 3.81
N SER A 253 16.37 -9.51 4.77
CA SER A 253 15.42 -9.88 5.85
C SER A 253 14.29 -8.86 6.02
N TYR A 254 14.25 -7.86 5.14
CA TYR A 254 13.26 -6.80 5.16
C TYR A 254 12.60 -6.76 3.79
N PHE A 255 11.27 -6.64 3.80
CA PHE A 255 10.53 -6.43 2.58
C PHE A 255 10.95 -5.11 1.96
N HIS A 256 11.30 -5.16 0.69
CA HIS A 256 11.66 -4.01 -0.11
C HIS A 256 10.99 -4.12 -1.47
N HIS A 257 10.58 -2.98 -2.00
CA HIS A 257 10.08 -2.84 -3.35
C HIS A 257 10.51 -1.47 -3.88
N ALA A 258 10.68 -1.31 -5.18
CA ALA A 258 10.93 0.02 -5.75
C ALA A 258 9.69 0.90 -5.61
N ASN A 259 9.84 2.12 -5.08
CA ASN A 259 8.75 3.09 -5.03
C ASN A 259 8.67 3.90 -6.33
N LEU A 260 7.44 4.14 -6.78
CA LEU A 260 7.16 5.22 -7.71
C LEU A 260 7.32 6.55 -6.99
N GLN A 261 8.14 7.44 -7.53
CA GLN A 261 8.23 8.82 -7.05
C GLN A 261 6.95 9.57 -7.45
N CYS A 262 6.53 10.58 -6.69
CA CYS A 262 5.28 11.27 -7.00
C CYS A 262 5.40 12.28 -8.15
N ASP A 263 6.61 12.73 -8.47
CA ASP A 263 6.88 13.79 -9.45
C ASP A 263 7.32 13.27 -10.82
N ASN A 264 7.87 12.06 -10.87
CA ASN A 264 8.18 11.38 -12.11
C ASN A 264 8.12 9.86 -11.93
N TYR A 265 7.12 9.24 -12.56
CA TYR A 265 6.96 7.80 -12.63
C TYR A 265 6.81 7.30 -14.05
N THR A 266 7.50 7.94 -15.00
CA THR A 266 7.49 7.58 -16.43
C THR A 266 7.90 6.14 -16.72
N GLN A 267 8.63 5.47 -15.82
CA GLN A 267 8.94 4.04 -15.93
C GLN A 267 7.70 3.15 -16.04
N VAL A 268 6.52 3.59 -15.56
CA VAL A 268 5.27 2.81 -15.71
C VAL A 268 4.79 2.75 -17.16
N ARG A 269 5.41 3.49 -18.08
CA ARG A 269 5.14 3.41 -19.52
C ARG A 269 5.84 2.21 -20.16
N GLU A 270 6.86 1.65 -19.52
CA GLU A 270 7.49 0.41 -19.97
C GLU A 270 6.53 -0.77 -19.78
N PRO A 271 6.23 -1.56 -20.83
CA PRO A 271 5.23 -2.63 -20.75
C PRO A 271 5.50 -3.65 -19.64
N THR A 272 6.77 -3.95 -19.38
CA THR A 272 7.19 -4.90 -18.33
C THR A 272 6.93 -4.36 -16.94
N VAL A 273 7.15 -3.05 -16.71
CA VAL A 273 6.88 -2.39 -15.43
C VAL A 273 5.38 -2.28 -15.22
N LEU A 274 4.64 -1.84 -16.23
CA LEU A 274 3.17 -1.74 -16.17
C LEU A 274 2.52 -3.09 -15.85
N ALA A 275 2.96 -4.16 -16.52
CA ALA A 275 2.43 -5.51 -16.31
C ALA A 275 2.75 -6.09 -14.93
N ALA A 276 3.82 -5.61 -14.26
CA ALA A 276 4.17 -6.03 -12.91
C ALA A 276 3.40 -5.26 -11.82
N LEU A 277 2.87 -4.07 -12.14
CA LEU A 277 2.09 -3.28 -11.18
C LEU A 277 0.82 -4.02 -10.75
N PRO A 278 0.29 -3.72 -9.55
CA PRO A 278 -0.99 -4.23 -9.11
C PRO A 278 -2.06 -3.91 -10.14
N LEU A 279 -2.95 -4.85 -10.43
CA LEU A 279 -3.92 -4.69 -11.51
C LEU A 279 -4.74 -3.40 -11.35
N GLN A 280 -5.19 -3.10 -10.14
CA GLN A 280 -5.92 -1.86 -9.85
C GLN A 280 -5.06 -0.59 -10.04
N ALA A 281 -3.74 -0.68 -9.84
CA ALA A 281 -2.83 0.43 -10.09
C ALA A 281 -2.69 0.74 -11.60
N GLN A 282 -2.76 -0.29 -12.44
CA GLN A 282 -2.74 -0.14 -13.91
C GLN A 282 -3.96 0.65 -14.42
N LEU A 283 -5.05 0.69 -13.65
CA LEU A 283 -6.29 1.40 -13.97
C LEU A 283 -6.34 2.83 -13.43
N LEU A 284 -5.32 3.28 -12.69
CA LEU A 284 -5.27 4.63 -12.16
C LEU A 284 -5.09 5.65 -13.29
N SER A 285 -5.76 6.80 -13.18
CA SER A 285 -5.93 7.76 -14.29
C SER A 285 -4.65 8.16 -15.02
N THR A 286 -3.59 8.52 -14.29
CA THR A 286 -2.32 8.95 -14.88
C THR A 286 -1.41 7.78 -15.29
N ILE A 287 -1.71 6.57 -14.84
CA ILE A 287 -0.98 5.34 -15.20
C ILE A 287 -1.61 4.70 -16.45
N ALA A 288 -2.95 4.61 -16.49
CA ALA A 288 -3.71 4.02 -17.59
C ALA A 288 -3.66 4.86 -18.87
N ASP A 289 -3.71 6.20 -18.74
CA ASP A 289 -3.65 7.10 -19.88
C ASP A 289 -2.20 7.43 -20.26
N ALA A 290 -1.78 6.97 -21.43
CA ALA A 290 -0.45 7.25 -21.97
C ALA A 290 -0.24 8.73 -22.31
N ALA A 291 -1.30 9.49 -22.57
CA ALA A 291 -1.25 10.93 -22.84
C ALA A 291 -1.19 11.76 -21.55
N ALA A 292 -1.64 11.21 -20.41
CA ALA A 292 -1.53 11.88 -19.13
C ALA A 292 -0.06 11.97 -18.69
N PRO A 293 0.35 13.07 -18.04
CA PRO A 293 1.70 13.17 -17.50
C PRO A 293 1.87 12.17 -16.35
N ALA A 294 2.95 11.39 -16.37
CA ALA A 294 3.28 10.42 -15.31
C ALA A 294 3.85 11.13 -14.07
N GLN A 295 3.06 12.05 -13.51
CA GLN A 295 3.35 12.85 -12.32
C GLN A 295 2.04 13.14 -11.58
N CYS A 296 2.11 13.22 -10.26
CA CYS A 296 0.98 13.58 -9.42
C CYS A 296 0.76 15.10 -9.42
N PRO A 297 -0.49 15.57 -9.19
CA PRO A 297 -0.77 17.00 -9.14
C PRO A 297 0.00 17.68 -8.01
N CYS A 298 0.33 18.96 -8.19
CA CYS A 298 1.08 19.76 -7.22
C CYS A 298 0.43 19.79 -5.82
N SER A 299 -0.91 19.78 -5.75
CA SER A 299 -1.66 19.68 -4.49
C SER A 299 -1.31 18.44 -3.65
N SER A 300 -0.84 17.38 -4.31
CA SER A 300 -0.67 16.04 -3.73
C SER A 300 0.77 15.55 -3.84
N CYS A 301 1.64 16.33 -4.50
CA CYS A 301 3.08 16.08 -4.64
C CYS A 301 3.82 17.42 -4.76
N ARG A 302 4.47 17.82 -3.66
CA ARG A 302 5.21 19.09 -3.59
C ARG A 302 6.29 19.25 -4.68
N PRO A 303 7.11 18.24 -5.02
CA PRO A 303 8.13 18.41 -6.05
C PRO A 303 7.57 18.73 -7.45
N THR A 304 6.32 18.36 -7.76
CA THR A 304 5.67 18.74 -9.03
C THR A 304 5.40 20.26 -9.12
N CYS A 305 5.22 20.94 -7.98
CA CYS A 305 4.94 22.38 -7.95
C CYS A 305 6.10 23.23 -8.48
N SER A 306 7.34 22.78 -8.26
CA SER A 306 8.56 23.44 -8.79
C SER A 306 8.77 23.23 -10.29
N ASN A 307 8.09 22.27 -10.90
CA ASN A 307 8.18 21.95 -12.32
C ASN A 307 7.08 22.63 -13.15
N ALA A 308 6.25 23.49 -12.54
CA ALA A 308 5.22 24.23 -13.24
C ALA A 308 5.83 25.30 -14.17
N PRO A 309 5.38 25.42 -15.44
CA PRO A 309 5.92 26.39 -16.37
C PRO A 309 5.72 27.82 -15.85
N SER A 310 6.81 28.60 -15.87
CA SER A 310 6.97 29.96 -15.33
C SER A 310 6.06 31.05 -15.94
N ASN A 311 5.06 30.68 -16.74
CA ASN A 311 4.17 31.59 -17.47
C ASN A 311 2.79 31.79 -16.81
N SER A 312 2.54 31.22 -15.62
CA SER A 312 1.41 31.64 -14.80
C SER A 312 1.88 32.65 -13.76
N SER A 313 1.17 33.77 -13.64
CA SER A 313 1.44 34.89 -12.73
C SER A 313 1.27 34.55 -11.24
N THR A 314 1.18 33.26 -10.89
CA THR A 314 0.99 32.75 -9.54
C THR A 314 2.01 31.65 -9.27
N HIS A 315 3.24 32.05 -8.93
CA HIS A 315 4.23 31.13 -8.39
C HIS A 315 3.73 30.69 -7.00
N ILE A 316 3.15 29.49 -6.89
CA ILE A 316 2.74 28.94 -5.58
C ILE A 316 4.01 28.56 -4.83
N THR A 317 4.56 29.50 -4.07
CA THR A 317 5.70 29.27 -3.18
C THR A 317 5.21 28.61 -1.90
N PHE A 318 5.53 27.33 -1.73
CA PHE A 318 5.30 26.63 -0.47
C PHE A 318 6.24 27.16 0.61
N VAL A 319 5.69 27.80 1.63
CA VAL A 319 6.43 28.18 2.84
C VAL A 319 6.59 26.91 3.68
N SER A 320 7.83 26.50 3.92
CA SER A 320 8.18 25.25 4.62
C SER A 320 7.72 25.20 6.07
N ASN A 321 7.38 26.35 6.63
CA ASN A 321 6.85 26.48 7.97
C ASN A 321 5.37 26.89 7.83
N PRO A 322 4.42 26.21 8.50
CA PRO A 322 3.10 26.80 8.67
C PRO A 322 3.30 28.21 9.24
N ILE A 323 2.55 29.17 8.71
CA ILE A 323 2.54 30.58 9.11
C ILE A 323 2.78 30.65 10.61
N SER A 324 3.95 31.13 11.03
CA SER A 324 4.26 31.29 12.45
C SER A 324 3.17 32.16 13.06
N ILE A 325 2.81 31.99 14.35
CA ILE A 325 1.90 32.93 15.03
C ILE A 325 2.36 34.39 14.93
N TRP A 326 3.63 34.59 14.56
CA TRP A 326 4.29 35.87 14.34
C TRP A 326 4.21 36.40 12.90
N ASP A 327 3.91 35.57 11.89
CA ASP A 327 3.92 35.98 10.48
C ASP A 327 2.71 36.84 10.07
N GLY A 328 1.76 37.05 10.99
CA GLY A 328 0.72 38.10 10.91
C GLY A 328 0.89 39.22 11.96
N PHE A 329 1.91 39.14 12.80
CA PHE A 329 2.12 40.08 13.91
C PHE A 329 3.11 41.16 13.48
N ASN A 330 2.60 42.34 13.13
CA ASN A 330 3.44 43.50 12.83
C ASN A 330 4.05 44.04 14.14
N VAL A 331 5.22 43.50 14.50
CA VAL A 331 5.96 43.84 15.73
C VAL A 331 6.15 45.35 15.86
N THR A 332 6.41 46.05 14.75
CA THR A 332 6.64 47.49 14.73
C THR A 332 5.37 48.28 15.07
N LEU A 333 4.23 47.90 14.50
CA LEU A 333 2.93 48.50 14.80
C LEU A 333 2.57 48.27 16.28
N VAL A 334 2.70 47.03 16.75
CA VAL A 334 2.32 46.66 18.11
C VAL A 334 3.24 47.35 19.12
N ALA A 335 4.55 47.32 18.91
CA ALA A 335 5.50 48.02 19.77
C ALA A 335 5.25 49.54 19.78
N GLY A 336 4.92 50.14 18.63
CA GLY A 336 4.58 51.56 18.52
C GLY A 336 3.34 51.93 19.34
N VAL A 337 2.26 51.15 19.21
CA VAL A 337 1.01 51.38 19.96
C VAL A 337 1.23 51.23 21.46
N TYR A 338 1.87 50.15 21.93
CA TYR A 338 2.11 49.95 23.35
C TYR A 338 3.08 50.97 23.96
N SER A 339 4.11 51.38 23.20
CA SER A 339 5.01 52.45 23.64
C SER A 339 4.30 53.79 23.74
N GLY A 340 3.43 54.10 22.77
CA GLY A 340 2.58 55.31 22.80
C GLY A 340 1.64 55.33 24.01
N ILE A 341 0.98 54.21 24.31
CA ILE A 341 0.13 54.06 25.50
C ILE A 341 0.95 54.27 26.77
N ALA A 342 2.13 53.65 26.88
CA ALA A 342 2.99 53.78 28.05
C ALA A 342 3.46 55.22 28.28
N VAL A 343 3.89 55.91 27.23
CA VAL A 343 4.30 57.32 27.29
C VAL A 343 3.12 58.22 27.67
N PHE A 344 1.96 58.00 27.08
CA PHE A 344 0.77 58.81 27.38
C PHE A 344 0.28 58.59 28.81
N ALA A 345 0.29 57.34 29.29
CA ALA A 345 -0.04 57.00 30.67
C ALA A 345 0.97 57.63 31.66
N ALA A 346 2.26 57.60 31.35
CA ALA A 346 3.30 58.24 32.16
C ALA A 346 3.14 59.77 32.19
N ALA A 347 2.83 60.39 31.06
CA ALA A 347 2.57 61.83 30.96
C ALA A 347 1.32 62.25 31.76
N LEU A 348 0.23 61.49 31.64
CA LEU A 348 -0.99 61.72 32.44
C LEU A 348 -0.74 61.54 33.94
N TYR A 349 0.01 60.51 34.34
CA TYR A 349 0.39 60.28 35.73
C TYR A 349 1.26 61.43 36.28
N TRP A 350 2.21 61.92 35.48
CA TRP A 350 3.06 63.05 35.85
C TRP A 350 2.25 64.36 36.00
N LEU A 351 1.36 64.64 35.06
CA LEU A 351 0.46 65.80 35.12
C LEU A 351 -0.54 65.72 36.27
N TYR A 352 -1.04 64.52 36.62
CA TYR A 352 -1.90 64.31 37.78
C TYR A 352 -1.15 64.55 39.10
N ARG A 353 0.12 64.14 39.18
CA ARG A 353 0.93 64.29 40.40
C ARG A 353 1.41 65.72 40.65
N HIS A 354 1.47 66.56 39.62
CA HIS A 354 1.92 67.96 39.69
C HIS A 354 0.79 68.99 39.58
N ARG A 355 -0.48 68.54 39.67
CA ARG A 355 -1.63 69.38 40.00
C ARG A 355 -1.90 69.33 41.50
#